data_AF-A0A947JZB5-F1
#
_entry.id   AF-A0A947JZB5-F1
#
_cell.length_a   1.000
_cell.length_b   1.000
_cell.length_c   1.000
_cell.angle_alpha   90.00
_cell.angle_beta   90.00
_cell.angle_gamma   90.00
#
_symmetry.space_group_name_H-M   'P 1'
#
loop_
_entity.id
_entity.type
_entity.pdbx_description
1 polymer ?
#
loop_
_entity_poly.entity_id
_entity_poly.type
_entity_poly.pdbx_seq_one_letter_code
_entity_poly.pdbx_strand_id
1 'polypeptide(L)'
;MTALSTQEVPATRPVSDVSPMVGVLGVVSLLAWFAFCRHWPEISTAFDLPGPRTRMDGSYAVLTGLVVACLPMVAWSLLVDKVHQRPSTGIDWSLARTRKPDLARCITKIAGLWVTWAIIAGLYCVARWYWTGNYEFAMAVLTVSILPLALLSIPYVVWLDRVLVDPRDHAWHFGALL
;
A
#
# COMPACT_ATOMS: atom_id res chain seq x y z
N MET A 1 -34.95 -21.50 20.44
CA MET A 1 -34.23 -20.41 21.13
C MET A 1 -32.75 -20.62 20.94
N THR A 2 -32.17 -20.00 19.92
CA THR A 2 -30.75 -20.11 19.59
C THR A 2 -29.98 -19.18 20.53
N ALA A 3 -29.12 -19.75 21.38
CA ALA A 3 -28.32 -18.96 22.30
C ALA A 3 -27.44 -17.99 21.51
N LEU A 4 -27.64 -16.69 21.72
CA LEU A 4 -26.73 -15.63 21.27
C LEU A 4 -25.40 -15.87 21.97
N SER A 5 -24.39 -16.37 21.24
CA SER A 5 -23.03 -16.49 21.78
C SER A 5 -22.57 -15.10 22.20
N THR A 6 -22.38 -14.88 23.50
CA THR A 6 -21.85 -13.64 24.03
C THR A 6 -20.42 -13.51 23.51
N GLN A 7 -20.20 -12.62 22.55
CA GLN A 7 -18.85 -12.28 22.07
C GLN A 7 -18.11 -11.64 23.24
N GLU A 8 -17.17 -12.38 23.82
CA GLU A 8 -16.34 -11.92 24.93
C GLU A 8 -15.42 -10.82 24.41
N VAL A 9 -15.63 -9.58 24.86
CA VAL A 9 -14.78 -8.45 24.46
C VAL A 9 -13.40 -8.67 25.08
N PRO A 10 -12.32 -8.78 24.28
CA PRO A 10 -10.98 -8.98 24.82
C PRO A 10 -10.63 -7.85 25.80
N ALA A 11 -10.18 -8.21 27.00
CA ALA A 11 -9.87 -7.26 28.07
C ALA A 11 -8.75 -6.27 27.70
N THR A 12 -7.94 -6.61 26.70
CA THR A 12 -6.85 -5.79 26.19
C THR A 12 -7.09 -5.41 24.72
N ARG A 13 -6.89 -4.12 24.42
CA ARG A 13 -6.98 -3.62 23.04
C ARG A 13 -5.95 -4.31 22.15
N PRO A 14 -6.27 -4.57 20.87
CA PRO A 14 -5.29 -5.05 19.90
C PRO A 14 -4.08 -4.12 19.85
N VAL A 15 -2.90 -4.71 19.70
CA VAL A 15 -1.65 -3.95 19.54
C VAL A 15 -1.70 -3.20 18.20
N SER A 16 -1.29 -1.94 18.20
CA SER A 16 -1.19 -1.12 16.98
C SER A 16 -0.40 -1.82 15.89
N ASP A 17 -0.92 -1.83 14.67
CA ASP A 17 -0.26 -2.39 13.49
C ASP A 17 1.00 -1.61 13.08
N VAL A 18 1.16 -0.40 13.60
CA VAL A 18 2.35 0.43 13.35
C VAL A 18 3.07 0.68 14.66
N SER A 19 4.31 0.19 14.75
CA SER A 19 5.22 0.51 15.85
C SER A 19 5.92 1.86 15.60
N PRO A 20 6.37 2.57 16.65
CA PRO A 20 7.14 3.81 16.49
C PRO A 20 8.39 3.66 15.62
N MET A 21 8.99 2.46 15.61
CA MET A 21 10.18 2.15 14.82
C MET A 21 9.94 2.30 13.33
N VAL A 22 8.75 1.98 12.83
CA VAL A 22 8.38 2.18 11.43
C VAL A 22 8.49 3.67 11.06
N GLY A 23 7.97 4.57 11.91
CA GLY A 23 8.08 6.01 11.70
C GLY A 23 9.52 6.51 11.71
N VAL A 24 10.32 6.05 12.69
CA VAL A 24 11.74 6.41 12.80
C VAL A 24 12.51 5.96 11.54
N LEU A 25 12.29 4.73 11.08
CA LEU A 25 12.94 4.21 9.87
C LEU A 25 12.55 5.02 8.64
N GLY A 26 11.27 5.40 8.50
CA GLY A 26 10.82 6.27 7.42
C GLY A 26 11.54 7.62 7.41
N VAL A 27 11.60 8.30 8.56
CA VAL A 27 12.27 9.60 8.69
C VAL A 27 13.77 9.48 8.42
N VAL A 28 14.45 8.52 9.03
CA VAL A 28 15.90 8.32 8.84
C VAL A 28 16.22 8.01 7.39
N SER A 29 15.45 7.13 6.75
CA SER A 29 15.66 6.75 5.35
C SER A 29 15.42 7.92 4.40
N LEU A 30 14.39 8.72 4.68
CA LEU A 30 14.10 9.91 3.89
C LEU A 30 15.19 10.98 4.03
N LEU A 31 15.65 11.26 5.26
CA LEU A 31 16.76 12.18 5.50
C LEU A 31 18.06 11.71 4.84
N ALA A 32 18.35 10.41 4.92
CA ALA A 32 19.50 9.81 4.25
C ALA A 32 19.40 9.97 2.73
N TRP A 33 18.22 9.73 2.14
CA TRP A 33 18.00 9.94 0.72
C TRP A 33 18.16 11.41 0.30
N PHE A 34 17.62 12.35 1.07
CA PHE A 34 17.82 13.78 0.82
C PHE A 34 19.30 14.19 0.88
N ALA A 35 20.03 13.70 1.88
CA ALA A 35 21.47 13.92 1.99
C ALA A 35 22.21 13.35 0.78
N PHE A 36 21.87 12.13 0.36
CA PHE A 36 22.43 11.48 -0.83
C PHE A 36 22.18 12.31 -2.10
N CYS A 37 20.93 12.72 -2.37
CA CYS A 37 20.57 13.54 -3.52
C CYS A 37 21.29 14.90 -3.53
N ARG A 38 21.47 15.50 -2.35
CA ARG A 38 22.18 16.76 -2.18
C ARG A 38 23.68 16.63 -2.42
N HIS A 39 24.27 15.51 -2.01
CA HIS A 39 25.71 15.25 -2.09
C HIS A 39 26.14 14.42 -3.31
N TRP A 40 25.19 14.16 -4.22
CA TRP A 40 25.46 13.40 -5.44
C TRP A 40 26.65 13.92 -6.27
N PRO A 41 26.90 15.25 -6.42
CA PRO A 41 28.10 15.73 -7.12
C PRO A 41 29.41 15.28 -6.50
N GLU A 42 29.51 15.30 -5.17
CA GLU A 42 30.72 14.86 -4.47
C GLU A 42 30.87 13.33 -4.54
N ILE A 43 29.76 12.60 -4.36
CA ILE A 43 29.73 11.13 -4.44
C ILE A 43 30.13 10.66 -5.83
N SER A 44 29.48 11.19 -6.88
CA SER A 44 29.76 10.81 -8.27
C SER A 44 31.19 11.14 -8.68
N THR A 45 31.77 12.23 -8.16
CA THR A 45 33.18 12.57 -8.42
C THR A 45 34.13 11.65 -7.68
N ALA A 46 33.88 11.33 -6.41
CA ALA A 46 34.74 10.46 -5.61
C ALA A 46 34.81 9.02 -6.15
N PHE A 47 33.72 8.52 -6.71
CA PHE A 47 33.62 7.15 -7.24
C PHE A 47 33.73 7.08 -8.78
N ASP A 48 34.03 8.20 -9.44
CA ASP A 48 34.07 8.33 -10.91
C ASP A 48 32.84 7.71 -11.61
N LEU A 49 31.65 7.98 -11.05
CA LEU A 49 30.40 7.43 -11.55
C LEU A 49 29.96 8.17 -12.83
N PRO A 50 29.41 7.44 -13.82
CA PRO A 50 28.86 8.07 -15.02
C PRO A 50 27.61 8.89 -14.67
N GLY A 51 27.50 10.09 -15.23
CA GLY A 51 26.32 10.94 -15.14
C GLY A 51 26.60 12.41 -14.78
N PRO A 52 25.55 13.24 -14.69
CA PRO A 52 25.70 14.65 -14.35
C PRO A 52 26.21 14.83 -12.90
N ARG A 53 27.20 15.70 -12.74
CA ARG A 53 27.74 16.13 -11.43
C ARG A 53 26.90 17.26 -10.82
N THR A 54 25.59 17.08 -10.78
CA THR A 54 24.62 18.06 -10.26
C THR A 54 23.76 17.43 -9.18
N ARG A 55 23.12 18.24 -8.33
CA ARG A 55 22.21 17.72 -7.31
C ARG A 55 21.05 16.98 -7.97
N MET A 56 20.55 15.93 -7.32
CA MET A 56 19.38 15.19 -7.77
C MET A 56 18.11 15.87 -7.24
N ASP A 57 17.58 16.84 -7.99
CA ASP A 57 16.42 17.67 -7.62
C ASP A 57 15.19 17.45 -8.52
N GLY A 58 15.28 16.54 -9.51
CA GLY A 58 14.17 16.21 -10.40
C GLY A 58 13.06 15.37 -9.77
N SER A 59 11.89 15.36 -10.41
CA SER A 59 10.68 14.69 -9.91
C SER A 59 10.86 13.17 -9.69
N TYR A 60 11.71 12.52 -10.49
CA TYR A 60 12.03 11.11 -10.28
C TYR A 60 12.83 10.86 -8.99
N ALA A 61 13.66 11.81 -8.53
CA ALA A 61 14.35 11.68 -7.26
C ALA A 61 13.37 11.68 -6.08
N VAL A 62 12.25 12.41 -6.20
CA VAL A 62 11.16 12.38 -5.21
C VAL A 62 10.45 11.03 -5.20
N LEU A 63 10.12 10.47 -6.37
CA LEU A 63 9.52 9.13 -6.47
C LEU A 63 10.43 8.04 -5.91
N THR A 64 11.73 8.09 -6.23
CA THR A 64 12.71 7.16 -5.66
C THR A 64 12.80 7.33 -4.15
N GLY A 65 12.73 8.56 -3.64
CA GLY A 65 12.69 8.84 -2.20
C GLY A 65 11.51 8.19 -1.49
N LEU A 66 10.33 8.16 -2.12
CA LEU A 66 9.17 7.43 -1.60
C LEU A 66 9.49 5.93 -1.44
N VAL A 67 10.13 5.33 -2.44
CA VAL A 67 10.52 3.90 -2.40
C VAL A 67 11.58 3.66 -1.32
N VAL A 68 12.61 4.51 -1.24
CA VAL A 68 13.70 4.41 -0.24
C VAL A 68 13.15 4.55 1.17
N ALA A 69 12.17 5.41 1.41
CA ALA A 69 11.52 5.52 2.71
C ALA A 69 10.60 4.33 3.01
N CYS A 70 9.84 3.87 2.02
CA CYS A 70 8.85 2.80 2.19
C CYS A 70 9.49 1.43 2.43
N LEU A 71 10.60 1.10 1.75
CA LEU A 71 11.18 -0.25 1.82
C LEU A 71 11.61 -0.65 3.25
N PRO A 72 12.35 0.17 4.02
CA PRO A 72 12.72 -0.17 5.39
C PRO A 72 11.51 -0.25 6.32
N MET A 73 10.51 0.62 6.12
CA MET A 73 9.25 0.59 6.87
C MET A 73 8.51 -0.74 6.68
N VAL A 74 8.33 -1.16 5.42
CA VAL A 74 7.69 -2.44 5.07
C VAL A 74 8.52 -3.62 5.58
N ALA A 75 9.84 -3.58 5.39
CA ALA A 75 10.73 -4.63 5.85
C ALA A 75 10.65 -4.81 7.37
N TRP A 76 10.64 -3.73 8.16
CA TRP A 76 10.48 -3.81 9.61
C TRP A 76 9.14 -4.42 10.01
N SER A 77 8.04 -3.94 9.42
CA SER A 77 6.69 -4.44 9.69
C SER A 77 6.54 -5.93 9.40
N LEU A 78 7.17 -6.41 8.32
CA LEU A 78 7.07 -7.81 7.91
C LEU A 78 8.05 -8.73 8.66
N LEU A 79 9.31 -8.31 8.83
CA LEU A 79 10.37 -9.19 9.35
C LEU A 79 10.48 -9.14 10.87
N VAL A 80 10.28 -7.96 11.48
CA VAL A 80 10.48 -7.74 12.91
C VAL A 80 9.13 -7.74 13.63
N ASP A 81 8.24 -6.80 13.30
CA ASP A 81 6.94 -6.68 13.97
C ASP A 81 5.97 -7.81 13.58
N LYS A 82 6.25 -8.48 12.45
CA LYS A 82 5.49 -9.59 11.86
C LYS A 82 3.99 -9.32 11.91
N VAL A 83 3.59 -8.11 11.53
CA VAL A 83 2.20 -7.62 11.64
C VAL A 83 1.23 -8.56 10.91
N HIS A 84 1.70 -9.16 9.81
CA HIS A 84 0.98 -10.12 8.99
C HIS A 84 0.59 -11.43 9.72
N GLN A 85 1.20 -11.76 10.86
CA GLN A 85 0.88 -12.96 11.65
C GLN A 85 -0.07 -12.68 12.83
N ARG A 86 -0.46 -11.43 13.04
CA ARG A 86 -1.30 -11.06 14.19
C ARG A 86 -2.74 -11.50 13.96
N PRO A 87 -3.42 -12.06 14.98
CA PRO A 87 -4.82 -12.45 14.86
C PRO A 87 -5.76 -11.28 14.50
N SER A 88 -5.41 -10.06 14.90
CA SER A 88 -6.17 -8.84 14.60
C SER A 88 -6.27 -8.51 13.11
N THR A 89 -5.40 -9.08 12.27
CA THR A 89 -5.46 -8.90 10.81
C THR A 89 -6.62 -9.66 10.16
N GLY A 90 -7.22 -10.62 10.87
CA GLY A 90 -8.24 -11.51 10.30
C GLY A 90 -7.70 -12.47 9.24
N ILE A 91 -6.38 -12.67 9.18
CA ILE A 91 -5.72 -13.59 8.27
C ILE A 91 -5.33 -14.88 9.01
N ASP A 92 -5.79 -16.02 8.50
CA ASP A 92 -5.35 -17.35 8.90
C ASP A 92 -4.56 -18.01 7.77
N TRP A 93 -3.25 -18.04 7.94
CA TRP A 93 -2.30 -18.62 6.99
C TRP A 93 -2.44 -20.13 6.82
N SER A 94 -3.04 -20.83 7.78
CA SER A 94 -3.27 -22.28 7.68
C SER A 94 -4.28 -22.63 6.58
N LEU A 95 -5.20 -21.71 6.30
CA LEU A 95 -6.23 -21.85 5.26
C LEU A 95 -5.66 -21.81 3.85
N ALA A 96 -4.46 -21.24 3.65
CA ALA A 96 -3.87 -21.04 2.32
C ALA A 96 -3.79 -22.35 1.51
N ARG A 97 -3.54 -23.50 2.17
CA ARG A 97 -3.41 -24.81 1.51
C ARG A 97 -4.73 -25.54 1.31
N THR A 98 -5.73 -25.28 2.15
CA THR A 98 -6.98 -26.05 2.20
C THR A 98 -8.13 -25.34 1.48
N ARG A 99 -8.10 -24.01 1.42
CA ARG A 99 -9.16 -23.18 0.85
C ARG A 99 -8.87 -22.80 -0.60
N LYS A 100 -9.84 -23.10 -1.47
CA LYS A 100 -9.90 -22.57 -2.83
C LYS A 100 -10.57 -21.19 -2.83
N PRO A 101 -10.14 -20.24 -3.67
CA PRO A 101 -10.77 -18.94 -3.77
C PRO A 101 -12.16 -19.05 -4.37
N ASP A 102 -13.08 -18.22 -3.91
CA ASP A 102 -14.42 -18.08 -4.46
C ASP A 102 -14.42 -16.94 -5.50
N LEU A 103 -14.43 -17.30 -6.79
CA LEU A 103 -14.32 -16.33 -7.86
C LEU A 103 -15.48 -15.35 -7.91
N ALA A 104 -16.71 -15.78 -7.59
CA ALA A 104 -17.87 -14.88 -7.57
C ALA A 104 -17.65 -13.79 -6.51
N ARG A 105 -17.19 -14.19 -5.31
CA ARG A 105 -16.85 -13.26 -4.23
C ARG A 105 -15.70 -12.33 -4.60
N CYS A 106 -14.65 -12.87 -5.23
CA CYS A 106 -13.51 -12.08 -5.69
C CYS A 106 -13.93 -11.01 -6.72
N ILE A 107 -14.80 -11.37 -7.67
CA ILE A 107 -15.34 -10.43 -8.67
C ILE A 107 -16.13 -9.33 -7.97
N THR A 108 -17.00 -9.67 -7.01
CA THR A 108 -17.75 -8.66 -6.21
C THR A 108 -16.79 -7.69 -5.51
N LYS A 109 -15.73 -8.18 -4.87
CA LYS A 109 -14.71 -7.34 -4.22
C LYS A 109 -13.97 -6.44 -5.19
N ILE A 110 -13.56 -6.99 -6.34
CA ILE A 110 -12.84 -6.24 -7.38
C ILE A 110 -13.76 -5.15 -7.95
N ALA A 111 -15.04 -5.45 -8.18
CA ALA A 111 -16.02 -4.45 -8.61
C ALA A 111 -16.16 -3.32 -7.59
N GLY A 112 -16.35 -3.66 -6.31
CA GLY A 112 -16.40 -2.67 -5.22
C GLY A 112 -15.14 -1.79 -5.18
N LEU A 113 -13.95 -2.41 -5.20
CA LEU A 113 -12.66 -1.70 -5.22
C LEU A 113 -12.56 -0.73 -6.40
N TRP A 114 -12.87 -1.19 -7.62
CA TRP A 114 -12.71 -0.37 -8.82
C TRP A 114 -13.76 0.71 -8.97
N VAL A 115 -14.97 0.51 -8.45
CA VAL A 115 -15.95 1.60 -8.36
C VAL A 115 -15.48 2.69 -7.40
N THR A 116 -14.87 2.34 -6.26
CA THR A 116 -14.26 3.34 -5.37
C THR A 116 -13.19 4.16 -6.10
N TRP A 117 -12.29 3.50 -6.83
CA TRP A 117 -11.27 4.19 -7.64
C TRP A 117 -11.87 5.03 -8.76
N ALA A 118 -12.93 4.56 -9.42
CA ALA A 118 -13.61 5.32 -10.47
C ALA A 118 -14.25 6.60 -9.93
N ILE A 119 -14.84 6.56 -8.72
CA ILE A 119 -15.38 7.75 -8.05
C ILE A 119 -14.26 8.75 -7.77
N ILE A 120 -13.13 8.31 -7.19
CA ILE A 120 -11.97 9.17 -6.89
C ILE A 120 -11.42 9.78 -8.18
N ALA A 121 -11.25 8.98 -9.24
CA ALA A 121 -10.80 9.45 -10.54
C ALA A 121 -11.77 10.49 -11.14
N GLY A 122 -13.08 10.26 -11.03
CA GLY A 122 -14.11 11.22 -11.45
C GLY A 122 -13.98 12.56 -10.71
N LEU A 123 -13.75 12.54 -9.40
CA LEU A 123 -13.50 13.75 -8.62
C LEU A 123 -12.23 14.49 -9.09
N TYR A 124 -11.15 13.78 -9.37
CA TYR A 124 -9.90 14.38 -9.89
C TYR A 124 -10.04 14.92 -11.32
N CYS A 125 -10.93 14.35 -12.13
CA CYS A 125 -11.25 14.89 -13.46
C CYS A 125 -12.04 16.21 -13.36
N VAL A 126 -13.01 16.30 -12.45
CA VAL A 126 -13.81 17.52 -12.22
C VAL A 126 -12.95 18.61 -11.57
N ALA A 127 -12.08 18.24 -10.64
CA ALA A 127 -11.17 19.12 -9.93
C ALA A 127 -10.00 19.59 -10.84
N ARG A 128 -10.29 20.47 -11.80
CA ARG A 128 -9.38 20.79 -12.90
C ARG A 128 -8.04 21.39 -12.48
N TRP A 129 -7.94 21.97 -11.28
CA TRP A 129 -6.69 22.49 -10.73
C TRP A 129 -5.62 21.41 -10.51
N TYR A 130 -5.96 20.12 -10.43
CA TYR A 130 -4.98 19.04 -10.38
C TYR A 130 -4.22 18.85 -11.70
N TRP A 131 -4.72 19.41 -12.79
CA TRP A 131 -4.16 19.24 -14.13
C TRP A 131 -3.33 20.44 -14.58
N THR A 132 -2.91 21.31 -13.66
CA THR A 132 -2.05 22.44 -13.96
C THR A 132 -0.93 22.59 -12.93
N GLY A 133 0.26 22.99 -13.40
CA GLY A 133 1.39 23.36 -12.55
C GLY A 133 1.95 22.18 -11.75
N ASN A 134 2.12 22.37 -10.43
CA ASN A 134 2.86 21.44 -9.57
C ASN A 134 2.24 20.04 -9.46
N TYR A 135 0.97 19.86 -9.83
CA TYR A 135 0.26 18.58 -9.72
C TYR A 135 0.35 17.70 -10.96
N GLU A 136 0.77 18.25 -12.11
CA GLU A 136 0.79 17.54 -13.39
C GLU A 136 1.61 16.25 -13.33
N PHE A 137 2.78 16.32 -12.69
CA PHE A 137 3.63 15.15 -12.49
C PHE A 137 2.94 14.06 -11.66
N ALA A 138 2.29 14.45 -10.56
CA ALA A 138 1.55 13.51 -9.71
C ALA A 138 0.38 12.88 -10.46
N MET A 139 -0.38 13.68 -11.22
CA MET A 139 -1.47 13.17 -12.06
C MET A 139 -0.97 12.20 -13.13
N ALA A 140 0.14 12.50 -13.79
CA ALA A 140 0.75 11.60 -14.76
C ALA A 140 1.15 10.26 -14.13
N VAL A 141 1.77 10.30 -12.94
CA VAL A 141 2.12 9.08 -12.19
C VAL A 141 0.88 8.28 -11.82
N LEU A 142 -0.18 8.92 -11.33
CA LEU A 142 -1.44 8.25 -10.99
C LEU A 142 -2.08 7.61 -12.22
N THR A 143 -2.15 8.33 -13.36
CA THR A 143 -2.69 7.80 -14.61
C THR A 143 -1.94 6.55 -15.06
N VAL A 144 -0.61 6.56 -15.03
CA VAL A 144 0.20 5.39 -15.38
C VAL A 144 0.04 4.27 -14.35
N SER A 145 -0.10 4.61 -13.06
CA SER A 145 -0.20 3.63 -11.96
C SER A 145 -1.52 2.85 -11.95
N ILE A 146 -2.59 3.37 -12.55
CA ILE A 146 -3.88 2.66 -12.64
C ILE A 146 -3.71 1.27 -13.27
N LEU A 147 -2.88 1.15 -14.32
CA LEU A 147 -2.68 -0.11 -15.02
C LEU A 147 -2.04 -1.21 -14.13
N PRO A 148 -0.86 -1.01 -13.50
CA PRO A 148 -0.32 -1.99 -12.58
C PRO A 148 -1.22 -2.22 -11.37
N LEU A 149 -1.91 -1.19 -10.84
CA LEU A 149 -2.86 -1.40 -9.74
C LEU A 149 -4.01 -2.34 -10.15
N ALA A 150 -4.60 -2.17 -11.34
CA ALA A 150 -5.64 -3.05 -11.86
C ALA A 150 -5.14 -4.48 -12.02
N LEU A 151 -3.99 -4.63 -12.66
CA LEU A 151 -3.40 -5.93 -12.92
C LEU A 151 -3.05 -6.67 -11.61
N LEU A 152 -2.47 -5.97 -10.63
CA LEU A 152 -2.07 -6.56 -9.35
C LEU A 152 -3.24 -6.80 -8.39
N SER A 153 -4.33 -6.02 -8.50
CA SER A 153 -5.51 -6.22 -7.66
C SER A 153 -6.15 -7.59 -7.84
N ILE A 154 -6.13 -8.14 -9.07
CA ILE A 154 -6.75 -9.43 -9.38
C ILE A 154 -6.07 -10.59 -8.63
N PRO A 155 -4.76 -10.87 -8.83
CA PRO A 155 -4.08 -11.95 -8.11
C PRO A 155 -4.06 -11.67 -6.61
N TYR A 156 -3.98 -10.41 -6.18
CA TYR A 156 -4.00 -10.05 -4.77
C TYR A 156 -5.32 -10.43 -4.09
N VAL A 157 -6.47 -10.04 -4.66
CA VAL A 157 -7.78 -10.36 -4.08
C VAL A 157 -8.05 -11.87 -4.11
N VAL A 158 -7.70 -12.55 -5.20
CA VAL A 158 -7.85 -14.01 -5.33
C VAL A 158 -7.00 -14.75 -4.31
N TRP A 159 -5.78 -14.29 -4.05
CA TRP A 159 -4.92 -14.85 -3.02
C TRP A 159 -5.47 -14.57 -1.60
N LEU A 160 -5.85 -13.32 -1.33
CA LEU A 160 -6.32 -12.87 -0.03
C LEU A 160 -7.62 -13.58 0.40
N ASP A 161 -8.54 -13.82 -0.52
CA ASP A 161 -9.80 -14.55 -0.27
C ASP A 161 -9.59 -15.92 0.38
N ARG A 162 -8.46 -16.56 0.09
CA ARG A 162 -8.13 -17.90 0.60
C ARG A 162 -7.70 -17.91 2.06
N VAL A 163 -7.19 -16.78 2.56
CA VAL A 163 -6.57 -16.69 3.89
C VAL A 163 -7.37 -15.83 4.87
N LEU A 164 -8.39 -15.09 4.41
CA LEU A 164 -9.27 -14.35 5.30
C LEU A 164 -10.18 -15.28 6.10
N VAL A 165 -10.25 -15.05 7.42
CA VAL A 165 -11.17 -15.74 8.33
C VAL A 165 -12.61 -15.39 7.98
N ASP A 166 -12.91 -14.09 7.83
CA ASP A 166 -14.17 -13.59 7.26
C ASP A 166 -13.92 -12.95 5.89
N PRO A 167 -14.19 -13.66 4.78
CA PRO A 167 -13.92 -13.13 3.46
C PRO A 167 -15.01 -12.18 2.96
N ARG A 168 -16.10 -11.92 3.67
CA ARG A 168 -17.09 -10.89 3.26
C ARG A 168 -16.73 -9.55 3.90
N ASP A 169 -15.56 -9.04 3.52
CA ASP A 169 -15.03 -7.77 4.00
C ASP A 169 -15.78 -6.56 3.43
N HIS A 170 -15.35 -5.36 3.82
CA HIS A 170 -15.94 -4.09 3.35
C HIS A 170 -15.94 -3.94 1.84
N ALA A 171 -14.92 -4.46 1.13
CA ALA A 171 -14.88 -4.42 -0.33
C ALA A 171 -15.99 -5.30 -0.92
N TRP A 172 -16.27 -6.46 -0.32
CA TRP A 172 -17.39 -7.30 -0.71
C TRP A 172 -18.74 -6.63 -0.44
N HIS A 173 -18.93 -6.03 0.74
CA HIS A 173 -20.19 -5.35 1.08
C HIS A 173 -20.50 -4.19 0.15
N PHE A 174 -19.50 -3.36 -0.17
CA PHE A 174 -19.69 -2.29 -1.15
C PHE A 174 -19.93 -2.86 -2.55
N GLY A 175 -19.21 -3.90 -2.95
CA GLY A 175 -19.43 -4.57 -4.23
C GLY A 175 -20.81 -5.23 -4.36
N ALA A 176 -21.37 -5.75 -3.27
CA ALA A 176 -22.69 -6.39 -3.26
C ALA A 176 -23.85 -5.38 -3.26
N LEU A 177 -23.57 -4.10 -2.98
CA LEU A 177 -24.52 -2.99 -3.11
C LEU A 177 -24.71 -2.55 -4.57
N LEU A 178 -23.71 -2.78 -5.42
CA LEU A 178 -23.70 -2.42 -6.85
C LEU A 178 -24.55 -3.38 -7.68
#